data_AF-A0A164BBU8-F1
#
_entry.id   AF-A0A164BBU8-F1
#
_cell.length_a   1.000
_cell.length_b   1.000
_cell.length_c   1.000
_cell.angle_alpha   90.00
_cell.angle_beta   90.00
_cell.angle_gamma   90.00
#
_symmetry.space_group_name_H-M   'P 1'
#
loop_
_entity.id
_entity.type
_entity.pdbx_description
1 polymer ?
#
loop_
_entity_poly.entity_id
_entity_poly.type
_entity_poly.pdbx_seq_one_letter_code
_entity_poly.pdbx_strand_id
1 'polypeptide(L)' 'MSSLDLEVVNVLFFQQMIEAVEVEQWDEAAMALYKLYAIEEGERFNDLTNEPEELNDSLEAAVA' A
#
# COMPACT_ATOMS: atom_id res chain seq x y z
N MET A 1 -8.00 -6.05 6.00
CA MET A 1 -6.63 -6.43 6.40
C MET A 1 -6.56 -6.57 7.91
N SER A 2 -6.16 -7.74 8.38
CA SER A 2 -5.84 -8.02 9.79
C SER A 2 -4.56 -7.26 10.19
N SER A 3 -4.27 -7.12 11.50
CA SER A 3 -3.06 -6.40 11.95
C SER A 3 -1.76 -7.04 11.42
N LEU A 4 -1.77 -8.35 11.20
CA LEU A 4 -0.66 -9.11 10.62
C LEU A 4 -0.33 -8.66 9.19
N ASP A 5 -1.34 -8.28 8.40
CA ASP A 5 -1.16 -7.87 7.01
C ASP A 5 -0.41 -6.54 6.92
N LEU A 6 -0.61 -5.64 7.89
CA LEU A 6 0.03 -4.31 7.92
C LEU A 6 1.50 -4.39 8.31
N GLU A 7 1.85 -5.26 9.25
CA GLU A 7 3.24 -5.49 9.63
C GLU A 7 4.05 -6.03 8.45
N VAL A 8 3.46 -6.95 7.66
CA VAL A 8 4.10 -7.46 6.44
C VAL A 8 4.29 -6.37 5.40
N VAL A 9 3.26 -5.55 5.16
CA VAL A 9 3.34 -4.42 4.21
C VAL A 9 4.38 -3.39 4.64
N ASN A 10 4.50 -3.10 5.94
CA ASN A 10 5.55 -2.24 6.47
C ASN A 10 6.94 -2.79 6.15
N VAL A 11 7.17 -4.09 6.41
CA VAL A 11 8.46 -4.72 6.12
C VAL A 11 8.81 -4.64 4.63
N LEU A 12 7.83 -4.81 3.73
CA LEU A 12 8.04 -4.71 2.29
C LEU A 12 8.46 -3.30 1.85
N PHE A 13 7.80 -2.25 2.36
CA PHE A 13 8.18 -0.88 2.05
C PHE A 13 9.53 -0.50 2.66
N PHE A 14 9.88 -1.02 3.84
CA PHE A 14 11.23 -0.85 4.39
C PHE A 14 12.29 -1.51 3.51
N GLN A 15 12.02 -2.72 3.01
CA GLN A 15 12.94 -3.41 2.11
C GLN A 15 13.11 -2.62 0.80
N GLN A 16 12.02 -2.17 0.19
CA GLN A 16 12.05 -1.36 -1.03
C GLN A 16 12.86 -0.07 -0.83
N MET A 17 12.70 0.61 0.31
CA MET A 17 13.47 1.81 0.63
C MET A 17 14.97 1.52 0.72
N ILE A 18 15.38 0.44 1.38
CA ILE A 18 16.80 0.06 1.51
C ILE A 18 17.39 -0.27 0.14
N GLU A 19 16.69 -1.09 -0.65
CA GLU A 19 17.12 -1.45 -2.00
C GLU A 19 17.29 -0.21 -2.88
N ALA A 20 16.33 0.72 -2.86
CA ALA A 20 16.38 1.98 -3.60
C ALA A 20 17.54 2.89 -3.16
N VAL A 21 17.86 2.93 -1.86
CA VAL A 21 19.02 3.67 -1.34
C VAL A 21 20.34 3.05 -1.81
N GLU A 22 20.44 1.72 -1.84
CA GLU A 22 21.65 1.01 -2.30
C GLU A 22 21.96 1.28 -3.78
N VAL A 23 20.93 1.52 -4.60
CA VAL A 23 21.08 1.83 -6.03
C VAL A 23 20.98 3.33 -6.36
N GLU A 24 20.99 4.20 -5.34
CA GLU A 24 20.89 5.65 -5.45
C GLU A 24 19.60 6.17 -6.15
N GLN A 25 18.51 5.40 -6.09
CA GLN A 25 17.18 5.77 -6.57
C GLN A 25 16.41 6.53 -5.48
N TRP A 26 16.75 7.81 -5.32
CA TRP A 26 16.24 8.65 -4.24
C TRP A 26 14.73 8.95 -4.34
N ASP A 27 14.18 8.98 -5.53
CA ASP A 27 12.75 9.14 -5.79
C ASP A 27 11.95 7.94 -5.27
N GLU A 28 12.44 6.73 -5.54
CA GLU A 28 11.82 5.50 -5.06
C GLU A 28 11.99 5.32 -3.55
N ALA A 29 13.16 5.66 -3.00
CA ALA A 29 13.39 5.65 -1.55
C ALA A 29 12.46 6.63 -0.82
N ALA A 30 12.28 7.85 -1.35
CA ALA A 30 11.37 8.84 -0.77
C ALA A 30 9.90 8.39 -0.85
N MET A 31 9.50 7.74 -1.95
CA MET A 31 8.16 7.18 -2.11
C MET A 31 7.89 6.05 -1.12
N ALA A 32 8.84 5.12 -0.95
CA ALA A 32 8.72 4.03 0.02
C ALA A 32 8.63 4.58 1.46
N LEU A 33 9.43 5.59 1.80
CA LEU A 33 9.36 6.28 3.09
C LEU A 33 8.01 6.96 3.32
N TYR A 34 7.46 7.64 2.32
CA TYR A 34 6.14 8.25 2.41
C TYR A 34 5.04 7.21 2.69
N LYS A 35 5.09 6.07 2.01
CA LYS A 35 4.12 4.97 2.21
C LYS A 35 4.21 4.36 3.60
N LEU A 36 5.41 4.26 4.19
CA LEU A 36 5.59 3.84 5.58
C LEU A 36 4.88 4.78 6.56
N TYR A 37 5.09 6.09 6.42
CA TYR A 37 4.45 7.09 7.28
C TYR A 37 2.92 7.05 7.19
N ALA A 38 2.38 6.94 5.98
CA ALA A 38 0.95 6.84 5.76
C ALA A 38 0.34 5.58 6.41
N ILE A 39 1.04 4.43 6.39
CA ILE A 39 0.57 3.23 7.11
C ILE A 39 0.58 3.44 8.63
N GLU A 40 1.61 4.10 9.16
CA GLU A 40 1.69 4.45 10.59
C GLU A 40 0.56 5.41 11.02
N GLU A 41 0.17 6.34 10.14
CA GLU A 41 -0.96 7.25 10.34
C GLU A 41 -2.34 6.57 10.13
N GLY A 42 -2.35 5.31 9.70
CA GLY A 42 -3.56 4.51 9.52
C GLY A 42 -4.20 4.61 8.14
N GLU A 43 -3.53 5.25 7.16
CA GLU A 43 -3.97 5.22 5.77
C GLU A 43 -3.85 3.80 5.19
N ARG A 44 -4.77 3.48 4.26
CA ARG A 44 -4.86 2.19 3.58
C ARG A 44 -4.58 2.42 2.10
N PHE A 45 -3.50 1.85 1.61
CA PHE A 45 -3.14 1.91 0.19
C PHE A 45 -3.94 0.86 -0.59
N ASN A 46 -4.86 1.31 -1.44
CA ASN A 46 -5.63 0.45 -2.34
C ASN A 46 -4.82 -0.02 -3.57
N ASP A 47 -3.62 0.52 -3.77
CA ASP A 47 -2.76 0.24 -4.93
C ASP A 47 -2.32 -1.24 -5.03
N LEU A 48 -2.40 -1.99 -3.93
CA LEU A 48 -2.07 -3.42 -3.87
C LEU A 48 -3.27 -4.33 -4.17
N THR A 49 -4.48 -3.78 -4.12
CA THR A 49 -5.70 -4.46 -4.54
C THR A 49 -6.03 -3.99 -5.95
N ASN A 50 -5.64 -4.77 -6.97
CA ASN A 50 -6.22 -4.68 -8.31
C ASN A 50 -7.70 -5.12 -8.29
N GLU A 51 -8.51 -4.55 -7.39
CA GLU A 51 -9.95 -4.63 -7.50
C GLU A 51 -10.39 -3.35 -8.19
N PRO A 52 -10.88 -3.42 -9.45
CA PRO A 52 -11.46 -2.25 -10.08
C PRO A 52 -12.62 -1.78 -9.20
N GLU A 53 -12.53 -0.55 -8.71
CA GLU A 53 -13.53 0.12 -7.87
C GLU A 53 -14.95 0.13 -8.48
N GLU A 54 -15.11 -0.29 -9.74
CA GLU A 54 -16.40 -0.38 -10.44
C GLU A 54 -17.26 -1.60 -10.07
N LEU A 55 -16.75 -2.61 -9.35
CA LEU A 55 -17.54 -3.83 -9.07
C LEU A 55 -18.49 -3.72 -7.86
N ASN A 56 -18.31 -2.72 -6.99
CA ASN A 56 -19.11 -2.60 -5.77
C ASN A 56 -20.49 -1.98 -6.01
N ASP A 57 -20.60 -1.03 -6.96
CA ASP A 57 -21.88 -0.40 -7.34
C ASP A 57 -22.84 -1.39 -8.05
N SER A 58 -22.28 -2.38 -8.75
CA SER A 58 -23.08 -3.41 -9.43
C SER A 58 -23.64 -4.46 -8.45
N LEU A 59 -22.99 -4.67 -7.31
CA LEU A 59 -23.41 -5.65 -6.32
C LEU A 59 -24.52 -5.10 -5.40
N GLU A 60 -24.47 -3.81 -5.04
CA GLU A 60 -25.56 -3.15 -4.31
C GLU A 60 -26.84 -3.02 -5.16
N ALA A 61 -26.71 -2.75 -6.47
CA ALA A 61 -27.86 -2.67 -7.38
C ALA A 61 -28.56 -4.03 -7.64
N ALA A 62 -27.86 -5.15 -7.46
CA ALA A 62 -28.43 -6.49 -7.60
C ALA A 62 -29.12 -7.01 -6.32
N VAL A 63 -28.95 -6.31 -5.20
CA VAL A 63 -29.50 -6.65 -3.88
C VAL A 63 -30.66 -5.70 -3.47
N ALA A 64 -30.94 -4.66 -4.26
CA ALA A 64 -32.12 -3.79 -4.14
C ALA A 64 -33.29 -4.26 -5.00
#